data_AF-A0A3D4IPF6-F1
#
_entry.id   AF-A0A3D4IPF6-F1
#
_cell.length_a   1.000
_cell.length_b   1.000
_cell.length_c   1.000
_cell.angle_alpha   90.00
_cell.angle_beta   90.00
_cell.angle_gamma   90.00
#
_symmetry.space_group_name_H-M   'P 1'
#
loop_
_entity.id
_entity.type
_entity.pdbx_description
1 polymer ?
#
loop_
_entity_poly.entity_id
_entity_poly.type
_entity_poly.pdbx_seq_one_letter_code
_entity_poly.pdbx_strand_id
1 'polypeptide(L)'
;MEEFNDGNWGIRINEKHYCKFDIEAPDWAKTEPGLSWYSKGVVIWDESQKIVINLDFWYLMAWLEWLKNNSAWEQLGSDVQKESIHINVEIPDRRKKDSSKSNFEAHPSKSEKVMTKFHLSPDRTKKVLKFLQHHERIIRMEGEMIKWRYEQSMESLAAMICENMMRADNEGEKER
;
A
#
# COMPACT_ATOMS: atom_id res chain seq x y z
N MET A 1 14.56 -8.54 -19.44
CA MET A 1 13.91 -8.40 -18.12
C MET A 1 14.90 -8.63 -16.96
N GLU A 2 16.11 -9.17 -17.22
CA GLU A 2 17.18 -9.39 -16.23
C GLU A 2 17.88 -8.11 -15.71
N GLU A 3 17.69 -6.94 -16.33
CA GLU A 3 18.46 -5.73 -15.97
C GLU A 3 18.11 -5.12 -14.60
N PHE A 4 16.98 -5.51 -14.01
CA PHE A 4 16.43 -4.88 -12.81
C PHE A 4 16.54 -5.74 -11.54
N ASN A 5 16.96 -7.00 -11.65
CA ASN A 5 16.96 -7.95 -10.56
C ASN A 5 18.28 -8.74 -10.56
N ASP A 6 18.86 -9.03 -9.40
CA ASP A 6 20.07 -9.88 -9.29
C ASP A 6 19.96 -11.00 -8.25
N GLY A 7 18.72 -11.38 -7.91
CA GLY A 7 18.40 -12.42 -6.92
C GLY A 7 18.35 -11.88 -5.49
N ASN A 8 19.30 -11.02 -5.10
CA ASN A 8 19.37 -10.44 -3.77
C ASN A 8 18.61 -9.12 -3.65
N TRP A 9 18.36 -8.42 -4.77
CA TRP A 9 17.40 -7.32 -4.82
C TRP A 9 16.65 -7.35 -6.15
N GLY A 10 15.57 -6.57 -6.21
CA GLY A 10 14.92 -6.31 -7.49
C GLY A 10 13.69 -5.44 -7.37
N ILE A 11 13.06 -5.26 -8.53
CA ILE A 11 11.86 -4.45 -8.70
C ILE A 11 10.93 -5.13 -9.72
N ARG A 12 9.63 -5.10 -9.45
CA ARG A 12 8.61 -5.64 -10.36
C ARG A 12 7.31 -4.85 -10.26
N ILE A 13 6.50 -4.94 -11.30
CA ILE A 13 5.15 -4.35 -11.34
C ILE A 13 4.09 -5.46 -11.25
N ASN A 14 3.11 -5.24 -10.39
CA ASN A 14 1.93 -6.06 -10.23
C ASN A 14 0.72 -5.26 -10.73
N GLU A 15 0.23 -5.59 -11.92
CA GLU A 15 -0.96 -4.93 -12.48
C GLU A 15 -2.27 -5.42 -11.87
N LYS A 16 -2.24 -6.60 -11.22
CA LYS A 16 -3.42 -7.25 -10.63
C LYS A 16 -3.10 -7.75 -9.21
N HIS A 17 -4.09 -7.73 -8.33
CA HIS A 17 -3.97 -8.31 -6.99
C HIS A 17 -3.96 -9.84 -7.05
N TYR A 18 -3.17 -10.47 -6.18
CA TYR A 18 -3.24 -11.91 -5.87
C TYR A 18 -3.19 -12.85 -7.09
N CYS A 19 -2.42 -12.47 -8.11
CA CYS A 19 -2.18 -13.31 -9.27
C CYS A 19 -0.96 -14.21 -9.08
N LYS A 20 -0.91 -15.33 -9.82
CA LYS A 20 0.31 -16.11 -9.96
C LYS A 20 1.25 -15.32 -10.86
N PHE A 21 2.47 -15.06 -10.40
CA PHE A 21 3.46 -14.24 -11.10
C PHE A 21 4.65 -15.08 -11.54
N ASP A 22 5.35 -14.62 -12.58
CA ASP A 22 6.53 -15.29 -13.15
C ASP A 22 7.73 -15.32 -12.19
N ILE A 23 7.75 -14.41 -11.22
CA ILE A 23 8.77 -14.34 -10.16
C ILE A 23 8.11 -14.68 -8.83
N GLU A 24 8.48 -15.82 -8.27
CA GLU A 24 8.09 -16.22 -6.92
C GLU A 24 8.79 -15.36 -5.87
N ALA A 25 8.13 -15.18 -4.72
CA ALA A 25 8.76 -14.53 -3.58
C ALA A 25 9.99 -15.35 -3.13
N PRO A 26 11.15 -14.71 -2.86
CA PRO A 26 12.28 -15.43 -2.33
C PRO A 26 11.96 -16.02 -0.95
N ASP A 27 12.58 -17.13 -0.58
CA ASP A 27 12.22 -17.89 0.63
C ASP A 27 12.27 -17.04 1.90
N TRP A 28 13.24 -16.12 2.01
CA TRP A 28 13.36 -15.21 3.13
C TRP A 28 12.22 -14.17 3.21
N ALA A 29 11.56 -13.88 2.10
CA ALA A 29 10.43 -12.96 2.03
C ALA A 29 9.07 -13.65 2.20
N LYS A 30 9.04 -15.00 2.21
CA LYS A 30 7.79 -15.77 2.41
C LYS A 30 7.24 -15.69 3.84
N THR A 31 8.06 -15.21 4.80
CA THR A 31 7.71 -15.13 6.23
C THR A 31 7.02 -13.82 6.63
N GLU A 32 7.25 -12.73 5.89
CA GLU A 32 6.36 -11.57 5.98
C GLU A 32 5.08 -11.92 5.22
N PRO A 33 3.89 -11.56 5.72
CA PRO A 33 2.65 -11.98 5.08
C PRO A 33 2.71 -11.54 3.61
N GLY A 34 2.70 -12.50 2.69
CA GLY A 34 2.92 -12.32 1.25
C GLY A 34 1.97 -11.34 0.56
N LEU A 35 1.07 -10.69 1.30
CA LEU A 35 0.24 -9.58 0.87
C LEU A 35 1.06 -8.51 0.14
N SER A 36 2.21 -8.05 0.66
CA SER A 36 3.01 -7.03 -0.04
C SER A 36 3.54 -7.56 -1.37
N TRP A 37 4.04 -8.80 -1.41
CA TRP A 37 4.56 -9.39 -2.65
C TRP A 37 3.48 -9.53 -3.72
N TYR A 38 2.24 -9.88 -3.35
CA TYR A 38 1.14 -10.14 -4.28
C TYR A 38 0.18 -8.96 -4.46
N SER A 39 0.45 -7.81 -3.82
CA SER A 39 -0.38 -6.61 -3.93
C SER A 39 -0.15 -5.90 -5.26
N LYS A 40 -1.22 -5.35 -5.83
CA LYS A 40 -1.15 -4.45 -6.99
C LYS A 40 -0.22 -3.27 -6.66
N GLY A 41 0.56 -2.79 -7.64
CA GLY A 41 1.56 -1.74 -7.45
C GLY A 41 2.96 -2.18 -7.87
N VAL A 42 4.00 -1.47 -7.42
CA VAL A 42 5.40 -1.83 -7.67
C VAL A 42 6.00 -2.43 -6.41
N VAL A 43 6.54 -3.63 -6.52
CA VAL A 43 7.23 -4.31 -5.42
C VAL A 43 8.72 -4.12 -5.59
N ILE A 44 9.38 -3.64 -4.53
CA ILE A 44 10.83 -3.54 -4.43
C ILE A 44 11.26 -4.42 -3.26
N TRP A 45 12.30 -5.22 -3.45
CA TRP A 45 12.85 -6.06 -2.40
C TRP A 45 14.37 -5.94 -2.33
N ASP A 46 14.90 -6.12 -1.13
CA ASP A 46 16.34 -6.15 -0.87
C ASP A 46 16.63 -7.10 0.29
N GLU A 47 17.35 -8.17 -0.01
CA GLU A 47 17.72 -9.20 0.94
C GLU A 47 18.70 -8.69 2.00
N SER A 48 19.63 -7.80 1.63
CA SER A 48 20.62 -7.27 2.58
C SER A 48 19.97 -6.49 3.72
N GLN A 49 18.81 -5.90 3.45
CA GLN A 49 18.00 -5.16 4.42
C GLN A 49 16.83 -6.00 4.96
N LYS A 50 16.60 -7.20 4.41
CA LYS A 50 15.43 -8.06 4.68
C LYS A 50 14.10 -7.31 4.56
N ILE A 51 13.96 -6.50 3.50
CA ILE A 51 12.77 -5.67 3.26
C ILE A 51 12.09 -6.09 1.95
N VAL A 52 10.76 -6.17 2.00
CA VAL A 52 9.87 -6.15 0.83
C VAL A 52 8.88 -4.99 1.00
N ILE A 53 8.90 -4.05 0.07
CA ILE A 53 7.98 -2.92 0.05
C ILE A 53 7.15 -2.93 -1.23
N ASN A 54 5.85 -2.76 -1.09
CA ASN A 54 4.94 -2.59 -2.21
C ASN A 54 4.47 -1.14 -2.26
N LEU A 55 4.65 -0.47 -3.38
CA LEU A 55 4.29 0.93 -3.56
C LEU A 55 3.06 1.04 -4.45
N ASP A 56 2.07 1.78 -3.98
CA ASP A 56 0.83 2.02 -4.73
C ASP A 56 1.09 2.98 -5.89
N PHE A 57 0.31 2.84 -6.97
CA PHE A 57 0.50 3.64 -8.19
C PHE A 57 0.39 5.15 -7.98
N TRP A 58 -0.47 5.60 -7.06
CA TRP A 58 -0.56 7.00 -6.66
C TRP A 58 0.76 7.55 -6.11
N TYR A 59 1.38 6.83 -5.16
CA TYR A 59 2.67 7.22 -4.59
C TYR A 59 3.78 7.20 -5.63
N LEU A 60 3.78 6.18 -6.50
CA LEU A 60 4.78 6.03 -7.56
C LEU A 60 4.76 7.19 -8.57
N MET A 61 3.59 7.75 -8.88
CA MET A 61 3.50 8.95 -9.72
C MET A 61 4.27 10.12 -9.08
N ALA A 62 3.97 10.42 -7.81
CA ALA A 62 4.61 11.50 -7.08
C ALA A 62 6.12 11.28 -6.95
N TRP A 63 6.53 10.04 -6.65
CA TRP A 63 7.94 9.71 -6.50
C TRP A 63 8.70 9.74 -7.83
N LEU A 64 8.10 9.29 -8.94
CA LEU A 64 8.69 9.40 -10.28
C LEU A 64 8.92 10.87 -10.67
N GLU A 65 7.95 11.75 -10.39
CA GLU A 65 8.11 13.17 -10.64
C GLU A 65 9.20 13.79 -9.76
N TRP A 66 9.27 13.40 -8.49
CA TRP A 66 10.35 13.83 -7.60
C TRP A 66 11.74 13.39 -8.12
N LEU A 67 11.89 12.13 -8.54
CA LEU A 67 13.15 11.61 -9.07
C LEU A 67 13.59 12.31 -10.37
N LYS A 68 12.64 12.75 -11.20
CA LYS A 68 12.93 13.51 -12.44
C LYS A 68 13.37 14.95 -12.15
N ASN A 69 12.82 15.56 -11.10
CA ASN A 69 12.98 16.99 -10.82
C ASN A 69 14.04 17.29 -9.75
N ASN A 70 14.50 16.28 -9.01
CA ASN A 70 15.48 16.43 -7.95
C ASN A 70 16.71 15.59 -8.28
N SER A 71 17.89 16.19 -8.44
CA SER A 71 19.13 15.47 -8.73
C SER A 71 19.91 15.04 -7.48
N ALA A 72 19.47 15.41 -6.28
CA ALA A 72 20.19 15.07 -5.03
C ALA A 72 20.35 13.55 -4.83
N TRP A 73 19.42 12.76 -5.36
CA TRP A 73 19.50 11.29 -5.28
C TRP A 73 20.68 10.71 -6.04
N GLU A 74 21.23 11.43 -7.03
CA GLU A 74 22.40 10.96 -7.79
C GLU A 74 23.64 10.83 -6.90
N GLN A 75 23.70 11.60 -5.81
CA GLN A 75 24.79 11.54 -4.82
C GLN A 75 24.38 10.78 -3.56
N LEU A 76 23.16 11.02 -3.07
CA LEU A 76 22.73 10.54 -1.75
C LEU A 76 21.88 9.27 -1.81
N GLY A 77 21.41 8.87 -2.99
CA GLY A 77 20.37 7.84 -3.10
C GLY A 77 18.98 8.37 -2.79
N SER A 78 17.99 7.49 -2.68
CA SER A 78 16.61 7.86 -2.42
C SER A 78 16.01 7.00 -1.31
N ASP A 79 15.28 7.65 -0.41
CA ASP A 79 14.50 6.96 0.60
C ASP A 79 13.11 6.63 0.07
N VAL A 80 12.73 5.37 0.22
CA VAL A 80 11.39 4.85 -0.06
C VAL A 80 10.67 4.67 1.28
N GLN A 81 9.43 5.13 1.35
CA GLN A 81 8.63 5.05 2.58
C GLN A 81 7.24 4.52 2.28
N LYS A 82 6.78 3.57 3.11
CA LYS A 82 5.38 3.13 3.13
C LYS A 82 4.88 3.11 4.57
N GLU A 83 3.78 3.80 4.80
CA GLU A 83 3.01 3.66 6.03
C GLU A 83 2.15 2.39 5.95
N SER A 84 2.20 1.57 6.99
CA SER A 84 1.37 0.38 7.14
C SER A 84 0.62 0.44 8.46
N ILE A 85 -0.62 -0.04 8.46
CA ILE A 85 -1.45 -0.11 9.66
C ILE A 85 -1.49 -1.56 10.11
N HIS A 86 -0.88 -1.86 11.25
CA HIS A 86 -0.93 -3.17 11.87
C HIS A 86 -2.18 -3.23 12.76
N ILE A 87 -3.16 -4.03 12.35
CA ILE A 87 -4.35 -4.31 13.14
C ILE A 87 -4.11 -5.66 13.82
N ASN A 88 -3.83 -5.63 15.12
CA ASN A 88 -3.78 -6.86 15.90
C ASN A 88 -5.22 -7.34 16.11
N VAL A 89 -5.59 -8.47 15.50
CA VAL A 89 -6.88 -9.10 15.78
C VAL A 89 -6.62 -10.28 16.68
N GLU A 90 -7.01 -10.17 17.94
CA GLU A 90 -7.06 -11.34 18.83
C GLU A 90 -8.16 -12.26 18.32
N ILE A 91 -7.77 -13.31 17.59
CA ILE A 91 -8.71 -14.36 17.16
C ILE A 91 -8.84 -15.34 18.33
N PRO A 92 -10.02 -15.45 18.98
CA PRO A 92 -10.19 -16.37 20.09
C PRO A 92 -9.99 -17.81 19.63
N ASP A 93 -9.29 -18.60 20.44
CA ASP A 93 -9.02 -20.00 20.16
C ASP A 93 -10.34 -20.80 20.06
N ARG A 94 -10.67 -21.24 18.85
CA ARG A 94 -11.93 -21.96 18.53
C ARG A 94 -12.08 -23.31 19.25
N ARG A 95 -11.09 -23.74 20.04
CA ARG A 95 -11.12 -25.00 20.79
C ARG A 95 -11.87 -24.93 22.13
N LYS A 96 -12.22 -23.74 22.63
CA LYS A 96 -13.12 -23.62 23.80
C LYS A 96 -14.57 -23.41 23.36
N LYS A 97 -15.18 -24.51 22.93
CA LYS A 97 -16.60 -24.57 22.59
C LYS A 97 -17.42 -24.76 23.87
N ASP A 98 -17.53 -23.71 24.69
CA ASP A 98 -18.59 -23.65 25.70
C ASP A 98 -19.79 -22.94 25.12
N SER A 99 -20.89 -23.69 25.08
CA SER A 99 -22.18 -23.31 24.56
C SER A 99 -22.86 -22.30 25.48
N SER A 100 -22.53 -21.02 25.34
CA SER A 100 -23.41 -19.95 25.79
C SER A 100 -23.18 -18.73 24.93
N LYS A 101 -24.25 -18.30 24.25
CA LYS A 101 -24.42 -17.04 23.50
C LYS A 101 -23.39 -15.96 23.87
N SER A 102 -22.21 -15.95 23.23
CA SER A 102 -21.30 -14.81 23.32
C SER A 102 -21.63 -13.86 22.19
N ASN A 103 -22.21 -12.71 22.51
CA ASN A 103 -22.24 -11.58 21.59
C ASN A 103 -20.79 -11.31 21.17
N PHE A 104 -20.54 -11.45 19.88
CA PHE A 104 -19.23 -11.29 19.28
C PHE A 104 -18.92 -9.79 19.22
N GLU A 105 -18.40 -9.21 20.30
CA GLU A 105 -17.82 -7.87 20.24
C GLU A 105 -16.36 -8.00 19.85
N ALA A 106 -16.10 -7.94 18.54
CA ALA A 106 -14.77 -7.69 18.04
C ALA A 106 -14.37 -6.26 18.43
N HIS A 107 -13.72 -6.10 19.59
CA HIS A 107 -13.09 -4.83 19.92
C HIS A 107 -11.90 -4.64 18.98
N PRO A 108 -11.85 -3.58 18.16
CA PRO A 108 -10.65 -3.28 17.39
C PRO A 108 -9.54 -3.02 18.40
N SER A 109 -8.57 -3.93 18.47
CA SER A 109 -7.37 -3.65 19.25
C SER A 109 -6.63 -2.48 18.60
N LYS A 110 -5.80 -1.78 19.38
CA LYS A 110 -5.08 -0.58 18.94
C LYS A 110 -4.36 -0.85 17.62
N SER A 111 -4.76 -0.13 16.58
CA SER A 111 -4.03 -0.11 15.32
C SER A 111 -2.71 0.62 15.53
N GLU A 112 -1.59 -0.02 15.22
CA GLU A 112 -0.27 0.62 15.24
C GLU A 112 0.09 1.06 13.83
N LYS A 113 0.50 2.33 13.68
CA LYS A 113 1.06 2.85 12.43
C LYS A 113 2.55 2.51 12.42
N VAL A 114 2.95 1.63 11.51
CA VAL A 114 4.34 1.24 11.30
C VAL A 114 4.82 1.86 9.99
N MET A 115 5.85 2.69 10.08
CA MET A 115 6.50 3.29 8.91
C MET A 115 7.69 2.43 8.50
N THR A 116 7.60 1.80 7.32
CA THR A 116 8.73 1.09 6.74
C THR A 116 9.51 2.06 5.88
N LYS A 117 10.75 2.35 6.27
CA LYS A 117 11.71 3.17 5.52
C LYS A 117 12.81 2.29 4.95
N PHE A 118 13.11 2.48 3.68
CA PHE A 118 14.09 1.71 2.94
C PHE A 118 14.96 2.65 2.11
N HIS A 119 16.29 2.54 2.25
CA HIS A 119 17.21 3.39 1.52
C HIS A 119 17.74 2.69 0.27
N LEU A 120 17.62 3.36 -0.87
CA LEU A 120 18.20 2.95 -2.15
C LEU A 120 19.48 3.72 -2.41
N SER A 121 20.58 3.01 -2.66
CA SER A 121 21.82 3.62 -3.14
C SER A 121 21.60 4.36 -4.48
N PRO A 122 22.47 5.30 -4.88
CA PRO A 122 22.35 5.99 -6.16
C PRO A 122 22.20 5.05 -7.37
N ASP A 123 22.98 3.97 -7.41
CA ASP A 123 22.93 2.99 -8.50
C ASP A 123 21.58 2.26 -8.55
N ARG A 124 21.05 1.85 -7.40
CA ARG A 124 19.74 1.20 -7.33
C ARG A 124 18.62 2.19 -7.63
N THR A 125 18.72 3.43 -7.14
CA THR A 125 17.78 4.51 -7.45
C THR A 125 17.73 4.77 -8.96
N LYS A 126 18.88 4.79 -9.64
CA LYS A 126 18.96 4.93 -11.09
C LYS A 126 18.26 3.78 -11.83
N LYS A 127 18.41 2.54 -11.36
CA LYS A 127 17.71 1.37 -11.92
C LYS A 127 16.20 1.46 -11.69
N VAL A 128 15.78 1.87 -10.49
CA VAL A 128 14.36 2.11 -10.19
C VAL A 128 13.79 3.22 -11.07
N LEU A 129 14.48 4.34 -11.24
CA LEU A 129 14.03 5.42 -12.12
C LEU A 129 13.83 4.93 -13.56
N LYS A 130 14.80 4.17 -14.10
CA LYS A 130 14.66 3.56 -15.44
C LYS A 130 13.45 2.62 -15.52
N PHE A 131 13.24 1.80 -14.50
CA PHE A 131 12.08 0.90 -14.43
C PHE A 131 10.76 1.68 -14.41
N LEU A 132 10.65 2.71 -13.56
CA LEU A 132 9.45 3.54 -13.44
C LEU A 132 9.18 4.33 -14.73
N GLN A 133 10.23 4.81 -15.41
CA GLN A 133 10.10 5.45 -16.73
C GLN A 133 9.61 4.47 -17.80
N HIS A 134 10.13 3.23 -17.80
CA HIS A 134 9.68 2.19 -18.72
C HIS A 134 8.19 1.85 -18.53
N HIS A 135 7.70 1.88 -17.29
CA HIS A 135 6.31 1.60 -16.93
C HIS A 135 5.44 2.85 -16.69
N GLU A 136 5.91 4.05 -17.06
CA GLU A 136 5.27 5.33 -16.70
C GLU A 136 3.80 5.39 -17.13
N ARG A 137 3.48 4.85 -18.32
CA ARG A 137 2.11 4.81 -18.82
C ARG A 137 1.15 4.10 -17.87
N ILE A 138 1.53 2.92 -17.37
CA ILE A 138 0.68 2.11 -16.48
C ILE A 138 0.58 2.81 -15.12
N ILE A 139 1.71 3.30 -14.60
CA ILE A 139 1.77 4.01 -13.32
C ILE A 139 0.84 5.22 -13.32
N ARG A 140 0.87 6.05 -14.38
CA ARG A 140 0.01 7.23 -14.50
C ARG A 140 -1.47 6.85 -14.60
N MET A 141 -1.81 5.92 -15.51
CA MET A 141 -3.20 5.49 -15.71
C MET A 141 -3.82 4.94 -14.43
N GLU A 142 -3.11 4.07 -13.72
CA GLU A 142 -3.60 3.46 -12.48
C GLU A 142 -3.64 4.45 -11.32
N GLY A 143 -2.62 5.31 -11.19
CA GLY A 143 -2.61 6.33 -10.14
C GLY A 143 -3.71 7.38 -10.32
N GLU A 144 -3.98 7.82 -11.55
CA GLU A 144 -5.12 8.72 -11.86
C GLU A 144 -6.46 8.06 -11.57
N MET A 145 -6.62 6.76 -11.90
CA MET A 145 -7.84 6.02 -11.58
C MET A 145 -8.05 5.91 -10.07
N ILE A 146 -6.99 5.65 -9.29
CA ILE A 146 -7.06 5.61 -7.81
C ILE A 146 -7.47 6.98 -7.27
N LYS A 147 -6.85 8.06 -7.78
CA LYS A 147 -7.19 9.43 -7.40
C LYS A 147 -8.66 9.73 -7.62
N TRP A 148 -9.16 9.45 -8.83
CA TRP A 148 -10.53 9.69 -9.21
C TRP A 148 -11.51 8.91 -8.31
N ARG A 149 -11.24 7.63 -8.04
CA ARG A 149 -12.06 6.83 -7.12
C ARG A 149 -12.09 7.40 -5.71
N TYR A 150 -10.96 7.90 -5.23
CA TYR A 150 -10.86 8.54 -3.93
C TYR A 150 -11.69 9.83 -3.88
N GLU A 151 -11.56 10.70 -4.88
CA GLU A 151 -12.34 11.94 -4.99
C GLU A 151 -13.85 11.64 -4.99
N GLN A 152 -14.30 10.68 -5.80
CA GLN A 152 -15.71 10.25 -5.84
C GLN A 152 -16.20 9.68 -4.49
N SER A 153 -15.35 8.92 -3.80
CA SER A 153 -15.71 8.35 -2.49
C SER A 153 -15.87 9.44 -1.44
N MET A 154 -15.00 10.46 -1.46
CA MET A 154 -15.06 11.60 -0.55
C MET A 154 -16.28 12.49 -0.82
N GLU A 155 -16.61 12.73 -2.08
CA GLU A 155 -17.83 13.45 -2.47
C GLU A 155 -19.09 12.71 -1.99
N SER A 156 -19.14 11.39 -2.17
CA SER A 156 -20.25 10.56 -1.70
C SER A 156 -20.38 10.56 -0.18
N LEU A 157 -19.26 10.46 0.55
CA LEU A 157 -19.24 10.55 2.00
C LEU A 157 -19.72 11.92 2.50
N ALA A 158 -19.27 13.01 1.87
CA ALA A 158 -19.70 14.37 2.20
C ALA A 158 -21.21 14.55 1.98
N ALA A 159 -21.74 14.05 0.85
CA ALA A 159 -23.17 14.08 0.58
C ALA A 159 -23.98 13.32 1.64
N MET A 160 -23.51 12.13 2.04
CA MET A 160 -24.15 11.32 3.09
C MET A 160 -24.16 12.04 4.45
N ILE A 161 -23.05 12.70 4.81
CA ILE A 161 -22.97 13.49 6.05
C ILE A 161 -23.98 14.64 6.00
N CYS A 162 -24.02 15.40 4.91
CA CYS A 162 -24.97 16.51 4.74
C CYS A 162 -26.43 16.04 4.79
N GLU A 163 -26.76 14.93 4.12
CA GLU A 163 -28.12 14.38 4.15
C GLU A 163 -28.54 13.96 5.56
N ASN A 164 -27.64 13.32 6.32
CA ASN A 164 -27.90 12.93 7.71
C ASN A 164 -28.05 14.14 8.63
N MET A 165 -27.27 15.21 8.43
CA MET A 165 -27.45 16.47 9.17
C MET A 165 -28.82 17.10 8.88
N MET A 166 -29.21 17.18 7.61
CA MET A 166 -30.51 17.74 7.21
C MET A 166 -31.69 16.91 7.74
N ARG A 167 -31.56 15.58 7.83
CA ARG A 167 -32.59 14.72 8.45
C ARG A 167 -32.69 14.95 9.96
N ALA A 168 -31.56 15.05 10.65
CA ALA A 168 -31.54 15.32 12.09
C ALA A 168 -32.18 16.68 12.45
N ASP A 169 -31.93 17.71 11.64
CA ASP A 169 -32.52 19.04 11.84
C ASP A 169 -34.06 19.02 11.63
N ASN A 170 -34.53 18.29 10.61
CA ASN A 170 -35.97 18.15 10.33
C ASN A 170 -36.74 17.29 11.35
N GLU A 171 -36.07 16.34 12.02
CA GLU A 171 -36.66 15.56 13.11
C GLU A 171 -36.75 16.36 14.41
N GLY A 172 -35.74 17.21 14.69
CA GLY A 172 -35.75 18.13 15.84
C GLY A 172 -36.80 19.25 15.76
N GLU A 173 -37.23 19.64 14.56
CA GLU A 173 -38.33 20.61 14.36
C GLU A 173 -39.73 20.00 14.52
N LYS A 174 -39.89 18.68 14.36
CA LYS A 174 -41.19 18.01 14.55
C LYS A 174 -41.54 17.70 16.01
N GLU A 175 -40.56 17.78 16.92
CA GLU A 175 -40.73 17.54 18.35
C GLU A 175 -40.93 18.83 19.18
N ARG A 176 -41.09 20.00 18.52
CA ARG A 176 -41.40 21.29 19.16
C ARG A 176 -42.77 21.82 18.76
#